data_AF-A0A550C4Z8-F1
#
_entry.id   AF-A0A550C4Z8-F1
#
_cell.length_a   1.000
_cell.length_b   1.000
_cell.length_c   1.000
_cell.angle_alpha   90.00
_cell.angle_beta   90.00
_cell.angle_gamma   90.00
#
_symmetry.space_group_name_H-M   'P 1'
#
loop_
_entity.id
_entity.type
_entity.pdbx_description
1 polymer ?
#
loop_
_entity_poly.entity_id
_entity_poly.type
_entity_poly.pdbx_seq_one_letter_code
_entity_poly.pdbx_strand_id
1 'polypeptide(L)'
;MAPGIAMELTLVNLTKDGILCGRRTKNANVQVSVALQPSEATSTRIPSYCSSDGVTLAPLASGENAGKWVIEHEHLVTRATTIAMPSWRSIEVSEDCPWRVYCRKIRRHHRILYLFPRRDTAAFLSDMHDGCPLSSLLLPGTHDSMAFYGWPIAQCQAIDTPLAVQLRSGIRVLDIRLALVGDRLIAYHGITPQRTSFQDILATMHEFLTAPASCRETLVISLKQEDFATTPAVAFSAAVHAEMFSGPGGPDMWFWRTGFPCWARCAVRRSCSAASAALATVGMADSKALEFTLRHGLTAQRTASRGTARTR
;
A
#
# COMPACT_ATOMS: atom_id res chain seq x y z
N MET A 1 -2.75 -41.93 29.64
CA MET A 1 -2.57 -40.53 29.16
C MET A 1 -3.87 -40.08 28.53
N ALA A 2 -4.48 -38.98 29.01
CA ALA A 2 -5.66 -38.43 28.36
C ALA A 2 -5.32 -38.05 26.91
N PRO A 3 -6.15 -38.38 25.91
CA PRO A 3 -5.90 -37.96 24.53
C PRO A 3 -5.85 -36.42 24.50
N GLY A 4 -4.71 -35.86 24.12
CA GLY A 4 -4.55 -34.42 23.99
C GLY A 4 -5.59 -33.87 23.01
N ILE A 5 -6.28 -32.78 23.39
CA ILE A 5 -7.36 -32.18 22.60
C ILE A 5 -6.78 -31.70 21.26
N ALA A 6 -7.15 -32.35 20.15
CA ALA A 6 -6.73 -31.96 18.81
C ALA A 6 -7.14 -30.51 18.48
N MET A 7 -6.27 -29.80 17.76
CA MET A 7 -6.55 -28.50 17.19
C MET A 7 -7.24 -28.69 15.83
N GLU A 8 -8.40 -28.06 15.67
CA GLU A 8 -9.05 -27.87 14.38
C GLU A 8 -8.37 -26.75 13.61
N LEU A 9 -8.06 -27.01 12.34
CA LEU A 9 -7.44 -26.09 11.42
C LEU A 9 -8.29 -26.00 10.15
N THR A 10 -8.87 -24.83 9.91
CA THR A 10 -9.55 -24.54 8.64
C THR A 10 -8.54 -23.89 7.71
N LEU A 11 -8.34 -24.43 6.52
CA LEU A 11 -7.57 -23.81 5.45
C LEU A 11 -8.53 -23.13 4.48
N VAL A 12 -8.20 -21.91 4.07
CA VAL A 12 -8.95 -21.11 3.10
C VAL A 12 -8.00 -20.73 1.98
N ASN A 13 -8.25 -21.22 0.77
CA ASN A 13 -7.47 -20.92 -0.41
C ASN A 13 -8.02 -19.65 -1.10
N LEU A 14 -7.37 -18.52 -0.90
CA LEU A 14 -7.68 -17.26 -1.58
C LEU A 14 -6.69 -16.97 -2.72
N THR A 15 -6.00 -18.00 -3.20
CA THR A 15 -5.08 -17.93 -4.33
C THR A 15 -5.80 -18.24 -5.64
N LYS A 16 -5.11 -18.04 -6.76
CA LYS A 16 -5.61 -18.42 -8.09
C LYS A 16 -5.27 -19.87 -8.44
N ASP A 17 -4.48 -20.55 -7.61
CA ASP A 17 -3.94 -21.87 -7.86
C ASP A 17 -4.65 -22.93 -7.00
N GLY A 18 -4.70 -24.16 -7.50
CA GLY A 18 -5.06 -25.30 -6.66
C GLY A 18 -3.91 -25.60 -5.68
N ILE A 19 -4.24 -25.87 -4.42
CA ILE A 19 -3.26 -26.16 -3.36
C ILE A 19 -3.49 -27.56 -2.82
N LEU A 20 -2.43 -28.36 -2.80
CA LEU A 20 -2.38 -29.62 -2.09
C LEU A 20 -1.93 -29.36 -0.65
N CYS A 21 -2.83 -29.59 0.30
CA CYS A 21 -2.57 -29.47 1.72
C CYS A 21 -2.35 -30.86 2.32
N GLY A 22 -1.11 -31.18 2.69
CA GLY A 22 -0.74 -32.43 3.34
C GLY A 22 -0.55 -32.29 4.85
N ARG A 23 -0.93 -33.30 5.64
CA ARG A 23 -0.53 -33.36 7.06
C ARG A 23 0.88 -33.95 7.20
N ARG A 24 1.77 -33.23 7.89
CA ARG A 24 3.10 -33.73 8.26
C ARG A 24 3.04 -34.42 9.62
N THR A 25 3.62 -35.61 9.70
CA THR A 25 3.76 -36.38 10.95
C THR A 25 5.24 -36.57 11.30
N LYS A 26 5.53 -36.85 12.57
CA LYS A 26 6.87 -37.23 13.07
C LYS A 26 7.62 -38.25 12.21
N ASN A 27 6.92 -39.16 11.55
CA ASN A 27 7.53 -40.23 10.75
C ASN A 27 7.82 -39.82 9.31
N ALA A 28 7.81 -38.51 9.00
CA ALA A 28 8.01 -37.89 7.68
C ALA A 28 7.00 -38.30 6.57
N ASN A 29 6.21 -39.35 6.78
CA ASN A 29 5.15 -39.76 5.87
C ASN A 29 3.98 -38.76 5.94
N VAL A 30 3.74 -38.08 4.81
CA VAL A 30 2.56 -37.25 4.59
C VAL A 30 1.36 -38.17 4.49
N GLN A 31 0.50 -38.16 5.50
CA GLN A 31 -0.47 -39.25 5.63
C GLN A 31 -1.86 -38.93 5.06
N VAL A 32 -2.15 -37.67 4.73
CA VAL A 32 -3.39 -37.26 4.06
C VAL A 32 -3.12 -35.96 3.31
N SER A 33 -3.36 -35.94 2.00
CA SER A 33 -3.34 -34.73 1.18
C SER A 33 -4.77 -34.40 0.74
N VAL A 34 -5.23 -33.18 1.05
CA VAL A 34 -6.50 -32.65 0.58
C VAL A 34 -6.20 -31.61 -0.50
N ALA A 35 -6.83 -31.75 -1.67
CA ALA A 35 -6.78 -30.75 -2.70
C ALA A 35 -7.78 -29.63 -2.38
N LEU A 36 -7.34 -28.39 -2.48
CA LEU A 36 -8.12 -27.17 -2.31
C LEU A 36 -8.09 -26.40 -3.62
N GLN A 37 -9.23 -26.28 -4.30
CA GLN A 37 -9.34 -25.42 -5.48
C GLN A 37 -9.34 -23.94 -5.07
N PRO A 38 -9.14 -23.01 -6.02
CA PRO A 38 -9.26 -21.58 -5.76
C PRO A 38 -10.59 -21.22 -5.11
N SER A 39 -10.56 -20.36 -4.09
CA SER A 39 -11.72 -19.93 -3.28
C SER A 39 -12.38 -21.02 -2.44
N GLU A 40 -11.79 -22.21 -2.32
CA GLU A 40 -12.30 -23.27 -1.44
C GLU A 40 -11.74 -23.18 -0.01
N ALA A 41 -12.45 -23.81 0.91
CA ALA A 41 -12.01 -24.01 2.26
C ALA A 41 -12.23 -25.46 2.72
N THR A 42 -11.35 -25.96 3.57
CA THR A 42 -11.47 -27.29 4.19
C THR A 42 -10.99 -27.26 5.63
N SER A 43 -11.46 -28.18 6.46
CA SER A 43 -11.03 -28.32 7.84
C SER A 43 -10.30 -29.64 8.07
N THR A 44 -9.21 -29.59 8.83
CA THR A 44 -8.45 -30.77 9.27
C THR A 44 -8.14 -30.68 10.76
N ARG A 45 -7.71 -31.79 11.37
CA ARG A 45 -7.34 -31.86 12.79
C ARG A 45 -5.87 -32.20 12.97
N ILE A 46 -5.19 -31.43 13.81
CA ILE A 46 -3.78 -31.60 14.17
C ILE A 46 -3.70 -31.93 15.67
N PRO A 47 -3.13 -33.08 16.07
CA PRO A 47 -2.99 -33.43 17.48
C PRO A 47 -2.12 -32.43 18.23
N SER A 48 -2.60 -31.96 19.38
CA SER A 48 -1.96 -30.86 20.13
C SER A 48 -0.64 -31.21 20.82
N TYR A 49 -0.30 -32.50 20.93
CA TYR A 49 0.83 -33.00 21.71
C TYR A 49 2.12 -33.16 20.87
N CYS A 50 2.07 -32.84 19.59
CA CYS A 50 3.17 -33.10 18.67
C CYS A 50 3.69 -31.79 18.05
N SER A 51 4.76 -31.23 18.61
CA SER A 51 5.35 -29.96 18.12
C SER A 51 6.01 -30.07 16.74
N SER A 52 6.37 -31.28 16.33
CA SER A 52 6.97 -31.58 15.01
C SER A 52 5.94 -31.99 13.95
N ASP A 53 4.65 -32.10 14.32
CA ASP A 53 3.58 -32.21 13.33
C ASP A 53 3.33 -30.82 12.72
N GLY A 54 2.76 -30.78 11.53
CA GLY A 54 2.51 -29.51 10.84
C GLY A 54 1.65 -29.71 9.60
N VAL A 55 1.54 -28.64 8.82
CA VAL A 55 0.88 -28.67 7.52
C VAL A 55 1.91 -28.44 6.44
N THR A 56 1.75 -29.14 5.33
CA THR A 56 2.55 -28.97 4.13
C THR A 56 1.67 -28.42 3.03
N LEU A 57 2.17 -27.43 2.32
CA LEU A 57 1.50 -26.82 1.17
C LEU A 57 2.34 -27.12 -0.07
N ALA A 58 1.69 -27.59 -1.13
CA ALA A 58 2.30 -27.82 -2.43
C ALA A 58 1.33 -27.41 -3.56
N PRO A 59 1.80 -26.92 -4.70
CA PRO A 59 0.94 -26.60 -5.84
C PRO A 59 0.27 -27.87 -6.36
N LEU A 60 -1.05 -27.82 -6.58
CA LEU A 60 -1.80 -28.99 -7.07
C LEU A 60 -1.38 -29.40 -8.48
N ALA A 61 -0.98 -28.44 -9.32
CA ALA A 61 -0.62 -28.68 -10.72
C ALA A 61 0.78 -29.28 -10.94
N SER A 62 1.66 -29.23 -9.94
CA SER A 62 3.10 -29.50 -10.14
C SER A 62 3.55 -30.94 -9.82
N GLY A 63 2.62 -31.85 -9.50
CA GLY A 63 2.94 -33.26 -9.24
C GLY A 63 3.88 -33.49 -8.04
N GLU A 64 4.48 -34.68 -7.93
CA GLU A 64 5.33 -35.07 -6.79
C GLU A 64 6.66 -34.31 -6.69
N ASN A 65 7.11 -33.67 -7.78
CA ASN A 65 8.36 -32.88 -7.83
C ASN A 65 8.16 -31.40 -7.49
N ALA A 66 6.97 -31.02 -7.04
CA ALA A 66 6.66 -29.65 -6.68
C ALA A 66 7.38 -29.21 -5.40
N GLY A 67 7.76 -27.93 -5.34
CA GLY A 67 8.20 -27.30 -4.10
C GLY A 67 7.15 -27.49 -3.01
N LYS A 68 7.60 -27.89 -1.81
CA LYS A 68 6.75 -28.20 -0.68
C LYS A 68 7.16 -27.38 0.52
N TRP A 69 6.22 -26.57 1.01
CA TRP A 69 6.47 -25.65 2.11
C TRP A 69 5.82 -26.14 3.40
N VAL A 70 6.54 -26.07 4.50
CA VAL A 70 6.11 -26.58 5.81
C VAL A 70 5.68 -25.42 6.71
N ILE A 71 4.50 -25.56 7.32
CA ILE A 71 4.02 -24.74 8.43
C ILE A 71 4.05 -25.62 9.67
N GLU A 72 5.02 -25.36 10.54
CA GLU A 72 5.21 -26.12 11.77
C GLU A 72 4.09 -25.81 12.78
N HIS A 73 3.73 -26.78 13.62
CA HIS A 73 2.68 -26.62 14.62
C HIS A 73 2.95 -25.47 15.60
N GLU A 74 4.21 -25.14 15.87
CA GLU A 74 4.59 -23.96 16.67
C GLU A 74 4.14 -22.62 16.07
N HIS A 75 4.04 -22.52 14.74
CA HIS A 75 3.49 -21.33 14.08
C HIS A 75 1.98 -21.21 14.28
N LEU A 76 1.30 -22.33 14.51
CA LEU A 76 -0.15 -22.43 14.73
C LEU A 76 -0.53 -22.29 16.22
N VAL A 77 0.36 -22.72 17.11
CA VAL A 77 0.18 -22.73 18.55
C VAL A 77 0.95 -21.59 19.19
N THR A 78 0.23 -20.53 19.54
CA THR A 78 0.76 -19.45 20.37
C THR A 78 1.03 -19.98 21.78
N ARG A 79 2.29 -19.96 22.24
CA ARG A 79 2.59 -19.98 23.69
C ARG A 79 2.01 -18.69 24.26
N ALA A 80 1.11 -18.79 25.23
CA ALA A 80 0.47 -17.64 25.84
C ALA A 80 1.53 -16.71 26.44
N THR A 81 1.76 -15.56 25.82
CA THR A 81 2.34 -14.40 26.48
C THR A 81 1.20 -13.55 27.05
N THR A 82 1.44 -12.91 28.17
CA THR A 82 0.50 -12.19 29.06
C THR A 82 -0.18 -10.96 28.45
N ILE A 83 -0.03 -10.72 27.15
CA ILE A 83 -0.56 -9.54 26.46
C ILE A 83 -1.66 -9.99 25.50
N ALA A 84 -2.76 -9.24 25.47
CA ALA A 84 -3.88 -9.49 24.56
C ALA A 84 -3.40 -9.51 23.10
N MET A 85 -3.19 -10.72 22.57
CA MET A 85 -2.65 -10.92 21.22
C MET A 85 -3.67 -10.57 20.14
N PRO A 86 -3.20 -10.05 18.98
CA PRO A 86 -4.08 -9.83 17.84
C PRO A 86 -4.69 -11.17 17.37
N SER A 87 -5.95 -11.11 16.93
CA SER A 87 -6.67 -12.30 16.46
C SER A 87 -6.10 -12.86 15.16
N TRP A 88 -5.26 -12.11 14.44
CA TRP A 88 -4.62 -12.45 13.17
C TRP A 88 -3.09 -12.31 13.26
N ARG A 89 -2.36 -13.20 12.59
CA ARG A 89 -0.89 -13.25 12.56
C ARG A 89 -0.40 -13.68 11.18
N SER A 90 0.62 -13.00 10.64
CA SER A 90 1.36 -13.51 9.48
C SER A 90 2.26 -14.66 9.91
N ILE A 91 2.23 -15.77 9.17
CA ILE A 91 3.17 -16.88 9.33
C ILE A 91 4.34 -16.66 8.38
N GLU A 92 5.55 -16.67 8.92
CA GLU A 92 6.76 -16.68 8.11
C GLU A 92 6.87 -18.03 7.40
N VAL A 93 6.94 -17.96 6.08
CA VAL A 93 7.20 -19.07 5.18
C VAL A 93 8.37 -18.68 4.28
N SER A 94 9.09 -19.66 3.78
CA SER A 94 10.27 -19.46 2.92
C SER A 94 10.00 -18.49 1.76
N GLU A 95 11.02 -17.75 1.34
CA GLU A 95 10.88 -16.67 0.34
C GLU A 95 10.42 -17.17 -1.03
N ASP A 96 10.78 -18.41 -1.38
CA ASP A 96 10.37 -19.12 -2.61
C ASP A 96 8.91 -19.62 -2.55
N CYS A 97 8.26 -19.55 -1.39
CA CYS A 97 6.85 -19.93 -1.27
C CYS A 97 5.96 -18.93 -2.03
N PRO A 98 5.15 -19.38 -3.01
CA PRO A 98 4.30 -18.51 -3.81
C PRO A 98 3.13 -17.92 -3.03
N TRP A 99 2.99 -18.24 -1.74
CA TRP A 99 1.87 -17.82 -0.91
C TRP A 99 2.32 -17.04 0.31
N ARG A 100 1.46 -16.11 0.73
CA ARG A 100 1.46 -15.52 2.07
C ARG A 100 0.41 -16.23 2.92
N VAL A 101 0.79 -16.58 4.14
CA VAL A 101 -0.06 -17.37 5.03
C VAL A 101 -0.40 -16.54 6.26
N TYR A 102 -1.69 -16.35 6.52
CA TYR A 102 -2.17 -15.69 7.73
C TYR A 102 -2.92 -16.68 8.60
N CYS A 103 -2.61 -16.70 9.89
CA CYS A 103 -3.31 -17.50 10.88
C CYS A 103 -4.21 -16.61 11.73
N ARG A 104 -5.47 -17.02 11.87
CA ARG A 104 -6.44 -16.41 12.77
C ARG A 104 -6.83 -17.36 13.88
N LYS A 105 -6.84 -16.88 15.12
CA LYS A 105 -7.41 -17.61 16.27
C LYS A 105 -8.90 -17.36 16.37
N ILE A 106 -9.70 -18.43 16.29
CA ILE A 106 -11.16 -18.37 16.47
C ILE A 106 -11.52 -18.72 17.92
N ARG A 107 -11.06 -19.88 18.39
CA ARG A 107 -11.25 -20.36 19.77
C ARG A 107 -9.99 -21.10 20.24
N ARG A 108 -9.97 -21.59 21.47
CA ARG A 108 -8.79 -22.26 22.08
C ARG A 108 -8.17 -23.31 21.14
N HIS A 109 -8.99 -24.20 20.58
CA HIS A 109 -8.58 -25.31 19.72
C HIS A 109 -8.96 -25.13 18.24
N HIS A 110 -9.28 -23.91 17.78
CA HIS A 110 -9.64 -23.68 16.37
C HIS A 110 -8.83 -22.52 15.78
N ARG A 111 -8.18 -22.79 14.65
CA ARG A 111 -7.41 -21.83 13.86
C ARG A 111 -7.91 -21.81 12.42
N ILE A 112 -7.79 -20.68 11.75
CA ILE A 112 -7.98 -20.56 10.30
C ILE A 112 -6.66 -20.12 9.66
N LEU A 113 -6.22 -20.80 8.61
CA LEU A 113 -5.15 -20.37 7.72
C LEU A 113 -5.73 -19.80 6.44
N TYR A 114 -5.41 -18.55 6.14
CA TYR A 114 -5.72 -17.90 4.89
C TYR A 114 -4.48 -17.91 4.01
N LEU A 115 -4.60 -18.49 2.83
CA LEU A 115 -3.56 -18.59 1.83
C LEU A 115 -3.83 -17.52 0.77
N PHE A 116 -2.96 -16.53 0.67
CA PHE A 116 -3.03 -15.48 -0.35
C PHE A 116 -1.88 -15.66 -1.34
N PRO A 117 -2.05 -15.26 -2.61
CA PRO A 117 -0.92 -15.20 -3.53
C PRO A 117 0.11 -14.21 -2.98
N ARG A 118 1.39 -14.58 -3.02
CA ARG A 118 2.48 -13.66 -2.71
C ARG A 118 2.58 -12.65 -3.83
N ARG A 119 2.23 -11.42 -3.53
CA ARG A 119 2.39 -10.27 -4.43
C ARG A 119 3.63 -9.48 -4.05
N ASP A 120 4.28 -8.93 -5.07
CA ASP A 120 5.31 -7.92 -4.85
C ASP A 120 4.63 -6.60 -4.45
N THR A 121 4.84 -6.19 -3.20
CA THR A 121 4.28 -4.94 -2.67
C THR A 121 4.94 -3.70 -3.28
N ALA A 122 6.15 -3.82 -3.83
CA ALA A 122 6.79 -2.72 -4.52
C ALA A 122 6.18 -2.47 -5.92
N ALA A 123 5.48 -3.45 -6.49
CA ALA A 123 4.99 -3.42 -7.86
C ALA A 123 3.53 -3.92 -8.02
N PHE A 124 2.71 -3.81 -6.97
CA PHE A 124 1.39 -4.47 -6.97
C PHE A 124 0.37 -3.86 -7.94
N LEU A 125 0.55 -2.61 -8.40
CA LEU A 125 -0.34 -2.01 -9.39
C LEU A 125 -0.07 -2.58 -10.78
N SER A 126 1.11 -3.13 -11.03
CA SER A 126 1.47 -3.79 -12.30
C SER A 126 0.58 -5.00 -12.64
N ASP A 127 -0.05 -5.61 -11.63
CA ASP A 127 -1.01 -6.71 -11.76
C ASP A 127 -2.43 -6.25 -12.16
N MET A 128 -2.70 -4.93 -12.07
CA MET A 128 -4.02 -4.37 -12.33
C MET A 128 -4.20 -4.09 -13.82
N HIS A 129 -5.45 -3.98 -14.28
CA HIS A 129 -5.74 -3.61 -15.66
C HIS A 129 -5.49 -2.12 -15.90
N ASP A 130 -4.75 -1.76 -16.95
CA ASP A 130 -4.33 -0.38 -17.27
C ASP A 130 -5.49 0.64 -17.32
N GLY A 131 -6.69 0.19 -17.73
CA GLY A 131 -7.89 1.03 -17.83
C GLY A 131 -8.60 1.30 -16.50
N CYS A 132 -8.15 0.71 -15.40
CA CYS A 132 -8.80 0.86 -14.09
C CYS A 132 -8.66 2.30 -13.56
N PRO A 133 -9.76 3.00 -13.24
CA PRO A 133 -9.70 4.34 -12.67
C PRO A 133 -9.06 4.32 -11.28
N LEU A 134 -8.21 5.30 -10.99
CA LEU A 134 -7.50 5.37 -9.70
C LEU A 134 -8.46 5.42 -8.51
N SER A 135 -9.62 6.05 -8.70
CA SER A 135 -10.70 6.14 -7.71
C SER A 135 -11.40 4.81 -7.40
N SER A 136 -11.22 3.78 -8.23
CA SER A 136 -11.74 2.43 -7.97
C SER A 136 -10.75 1.51 -7.25
N LEU A 137 -9.52 1.99 -7.01
CA LEU A 137 -8.48 1.24 -6.33
C LEU A 137 -8.47 1.55 -4.83
N LEU A 138 -8.27 0.50 -4.04
CA LEU A 138 -7.92 0.64 -2.62
C LEU A 138 -6.41 0.83 -2.52
N LEU A 139 -5.97 2.06 -2.29
CA LEU A 139 -4.56 2.41 -2.17
C LEU A 139 -4.18 2.60 -0.70
N PRO A 140 -3.20 1.85 -0.16
CA PRO A 140 -2.67 2.11 1.16
C PRO A 140 -2.01 3.49 1.23
N GLY A 141 -2.23 4.19 2.34
CA GLY A 141 -1.68 5.52 2.59
C GLY A 141 -1.11 5.68 4.00
N THR A 142 -0.19 6.63 4.16
CA THR A 142 0.33 7.03 5.47
C THR A 142 -0.09 8.46 5.80
N HIS A 143 -0.54 8.67 7.03
CA HIS A 143 -0.79 10.01 7.57
C HIS A 143 0.54 10.61 8.01
N ASP A 144 0.76 11.87 7.63
CA ASP A 144 2.00 12.62 7.83
C ASP A 144 3.24 11.76 7.53
N SER A 145 3.42 11.41 6.25
CA SER A 145 4.31 10.34 5.79
C SER A 145 5.79 10.56 6.17
N MET A 146 6.15 11.79 6.53
CA MET A 146 7.51 12.20 6.91
C MET A 146 7.66 12.45 8.42
N ALA A 147 6.63 12.24 9.23
CA ALA A 147 6.64 12.51 10.65
C ALA A 147 7.39 11.42 11.47
N PHE A 148 8.72 11.42 11.38
CA PHE A 148 9.61 10.48 12.06
C PHE A 148 10.07 10.94 13.45
N TYR A 149 9.91 12.22 13.77
CA TYR A 149 10.42 12.86 14.99
C TYR A 149 9.32 13.58 15.77
N GLY A 150 9.56 13.81 17.06
CA GLY A 150 8.63 14.52 17.95
C GLY A 150 7.75 13.60 18.82
N TRP A 151 8.26 12.41 19.16
CA TRP A 151 7.63 11.52 20.14
C TRP A 151 7.35 12.26 21.46
N PRO A 152 6.18 12.04 22.12
CA PRO A 152 5.11 11.10 21.77
C PRO A 152 3.97 11.69 20.92
N ILE A 153 4.03 12.98 20.55
CA ILE A 153 2.87 13.72 20.03
C ILE A 153 2.91 13.83 18.50
N ALA A 154 4.08 14.12 17.94
CA ALA A 154 4.26 14.46 16.53
C ALA A 154 4.93 13.35 15.69
N GLN A 155 5.19 12.16 16.27
CA GLN A 155 5.71 11.03 15.51
C GLN A 155 4.56 10.14 15.01
N CYS A 156 4.36 10.06 13.70
CA CYS A 156 3.36 9.20 13.07
C CYS A 156 3.97 7.99 12.36
N GLN A 157 5.23 8.09 11.94
CA GLN A 157 5.97 7.05 11.24
C GLN A 157 7.23 6.66 12.03
N ALA A 158 7.66 5.41 11.87
CA ALA A 158 8.87 4.92 12.53
C ALA A 158 10.12 5.22 11.68
N ILE A 159 11.24 5.51 12.33
CA ILE A 159 12.51 5.87 11.66
C ILE A 159 13.05 4.72 10.80
N ASP A 160 12.78 3.48 11.19
CA ASP A 160 13.10 2.25 10.44
C ASP A 160 12.17 2.01 9.23
N THR A 161 11.11 2.82 9.08
CA THR A 161 10.22 2.87 7.92
C THR A 161 10.34 4.20 7.16
N PRO A 162 11.53 4.58 6.67
CA PRO A 162 11.69 5.78 5.86
C PRO A 162 10.87 5.69 4.56
N LEU A 163 10.70 6.81 3.86
CA LEU A 163 9.82 6.89 2.69
C LEU A 163 10.09 5.79 1.65
N ALA A 164 11.35 5.50 1.32
CA ALA A 164 11.70 4.42 0.39
C ALA A 164 11.24 3.01 0.84
N VAL A 165 11.15 2.78 2.15
CA VAL A 165 10.62 1.52 2.73
C VAL A 165 9.10 1.53 2.70
N GLN A 166 8.45 2.66 3.01
CA GLN A 166 6.99 2.81 2.85
C GLN A 166 6.55 2.51 1.41
N LEU A 167 7.27 3.03 0.41
CA LEU A 167 6.97 2.76 -0.99
C LEU A 167 7.13 1.28 -1.35
N ARG A 168 8.23 0.64 -0.93
CA ARG A 168 8.47 -0.79 -1.16
C ARG A 168 7.49 -1.71 -0.40
N SER A 169 6.93 -1.25 0.71
CA SER A 169 5.92 -1.98 1.47
C SER A 169 4.49 -1.85 0.92
N GLY A 170 4.28 -1.00 -0.09
CA GLY A 170 3.01 -0.86 -0.82
C GLY A 170 2.24 0.42 -0.55
N ILE A 171 2.82 1.40 0.13
CA ILE A 171 2.19 2.73 0.30
C ILE A 171 2.18 3.47 -1.04
N ARG A 172 1.01 4.01 -1.43
CA ARG A 172 0.80 4.78 -2.67
C ARG A 172 0.10 6.12 -2.44
N VAL A 173 -0.40 6.38 -1.24
CA VAL A 173 -0.96 7.68 -0.86
C VAL A 173 -0.10 8.31 0.23
N LEU A 174 0.44 9.49 -0.04
CA LEU A 174 1.35 10.20 0.84
C LEU A 174 0.71 11.52 1.31
N ASP A 175 0.71 11.75 2.62
CA ASP A 175 0.37 13.06 3.22
C ASP A 175 1.69 13.75 3.55
N ILE A 176 2.14 14.65 2.68
CA ILE A 176 3.40 15.38 2.80
C ILE A 176 3.10 16.81 3.27
N ARG A 177 3.68 17.15 4.42
CA ARG A 177 3.44 18.41 5.10
C ARG A 177 4.74 19.21 5.20
N LEU A 178 4.70 20.47 4.78
CA LEU A 178 5.89 21.27 4.52
C LEU A 178 5.78 22.64 5.17
N ALA A 179 6.91 23.19 5.57
CA ALA A 179 7.09 24.60 5.91
C ALA A 179 8.18 25.22 5.03
N LEU A 180 8.05 26.52 4.74
CA LEU A 180 9.08 27.27 4.02
C LEU A 180 10.09 27.83 5.03
N VAL A 181 11.30 27.27 5.03
CA VAL A 181 12.38 27.68 5.93
C VAL A 181 13.47 28.33 5.08
N GLY A 182 13.55 29.66 5.13
CA GLY A 182 14.40 30.43 4.24
C GLY A 182 13.87 30.34 2.80
N ASP A 183 14.65 29.76 1.90
CA ASP A 183 14.34 29.56 0.49
C ASP A 183 14.00 28.09 0.14
N ARG A 184 13.86 27.22 1.15
CA ARG A 184 13.65 25.78 0.96
C ARG A 184 12.45 25.26 1.72
N LEU A 185 11.77 24.29 1.11
CA LEU A 185 10.69 23.55 1.73
C LEU A 185 11.25 22.37 2.51
N ILE A 186 10.86 22.29 3.78
CA ILE A 186 11.27 21.25 4.71
C ILE A 186 10.02 20.55 5.26
N ALA A 187 10.09 19.24 5.46
CA ALA A 187 9.01 18.48 6.08
C ALA A 187 8.80 18.87 7.55
N TYR A 188 7.53 19.04 7.94
CA TYR A 188 7.12 19.47 9.28
C TYR A 188 5.88 18.72 9.74
N HIS A 189 5.71 18.59 11.05
CA HIS A 189 4.46 18.19 11.69
C HIS A 189 4.15 19.18 12.81
N GLY A 190 3.17 20.06 12.60
CA GLY A 190 2.96 21.23 13.44
C GLY A 190 4.24 22.08 13.51
N ILE A 191 4.71 22.35 14.72
CA ILE A 191 5.93 23.14 14.96
C ILE A 191 7.22 22.32 14.89
N THR A 192 7.15 21.01 14.63
CA THR A 192 8.31 20.11 14.73
C THR A 192 8.92 19.82 13.36
N PRO A 193 10.21 20.17 13.13
CA PRO A 193 10.90 19.85 11.88
C PRO A 193 11.16 18.34 11.77
N GLN A 194 10.86 17.78 10.60
CA GLN A 194 11.11 16.37 10.28
C GLN A 194 12.43 16.13 9.56
N ARG A 195 13.25 17.18 9.41
CA ARG A 195 14.65 17.13 8.95
C ARG A 195 14.86 16.54 7.55
N THR A 196 13.84 16.54 6.71
CA THR A 196 13.93 16.12 5.31
C THR A 196 13.48 17.27 4.41
N SER A 197 14.28 17.61 3.40
CA SER A 197 13.90 18.63 2.43
C SER A 197 12.89 18.09 1.42
N PHE A 198 12.09 18.97 0.81
CA PHE A 198 11.15 18.55 -0.22
C PHE A 198 11.89 17.98 -1.45
N GLN A 199 13.05 18.52 -1.81
CA GLN A 199 13.93 17.93 -2.84
C GLN A 199 14.31 16.47 -2.55
N ASP A 200 14.65 16.11 -1.30
CA ASP A 200 15.00 14.73 -0.95
C ASP A 200 13.78 13.78 -1.03
N ILE A 201 12.59 14.29 -0.69
CA ILE A 201 11.32 13.58 -0.85
C ILE A 201 11.07 13.34 -2.35
N LEU A 202 11.21 14.37 -3.18
CA LEU A 202 11.07 14.28 -4.64
C LEU A 202 12.07 13.30 -5.24
N ALA A 203 13.32 13.31 -4.82
CA ALA A 203 14.34 12.35 -5.25
C ALA A 203 13.93 10.91 -4.95
N THR A 204 13.50 10.64 -3.72
CA THR A 204 13.06 9.29 -3.30
C THR A 204 11.86 8.80 -4.14
N MET A 205 10.89 9.68 -4.40
CA MET A 205 9.72 9.34 -5.21
C MET A 205 10.10 9.13 -6.67
N HIS A 206 10.98 9.97 -7.23
CA HIS A 206 11.47 9.84 -8.59
C HIS A 206 12.23 8.53 -8.80
N GLU A 207 13.12 8.17 -7.88
CA GLU A 207 13.86 6.90 -7.92
C GLU A 207 12.90 5.71 -7.91
N PHE A 208 11.89 5.73 -7.02
CA PHE A 208 10.87 4.68 -6.97
C PHE A 208 10.07 4.59 -8.29
N LEU A 209 9.62 5.71 -8.83
CA LEU A 209 8.82 5.75 -10.05
C LEU A 209 9.63 5.43 -11.33
N THR A 210 10.97 5.50 -11.28
CA THR A 210 11.83 5.25 -12.45
C THR A 210 12.59 3.92 -12.37
N ALA A 211 12.62 3.27 -11.21
CA ALA A 211 13.25 1.98 -11.04
C ALA A 211 12.55 0.90 -11.92
N PRO A 212 13.30 -0.01 -12.56
CA PRO A 212 12.72 -1.03 -13.44
C PRO A 212 11.63 -1.90 -12.82
N ALA A 213 11.70 -2.15 -11.50
CA ALA A 213 10.73 -2.97 -10.78
C ALA A 213 9.40 -2.24 -10.52
N SER A 214 9.41 -0.92 -10.37
CA SER A 214 8.27 -0.13 -9.90
C SER A 214 7.84 0.99 -10.86
N CYS A 215 8.38 1.02 -12.09
CA CYS A 215 8.04 2.04 -13.09
C CYS A 215 6.59 2.01 -13.56
N ARG A 216 5.86 0.91 -13.28
CA ARG A 216 4.42 0.79 -13.52
C ARG A 216 3.57 1.26 -12.33
N GLU A 217 4.18 1.80 -11.28
CA GLU A 217 3.43 2.30 -10.13
C GLU A 217 3.07 3.78 -10.30
N THR A 218 2.14 4.26 -9.47
CA THR A 218 1.76 5.67 -9.38
C THR A 218 1.64 6.06 -7.91
N LEU A 219 1.95 7.31 -7.58
CA LEU A 219 1.74 7.86 -6.25
C LEU A 219 0.66 8.95 -6.28
N VAL A 220 -0.09 9.05 -5.18
CA VAL A 220 -1.04 10.13 -4.89
C VAL A 220 -0.47 10.94 -3.75
N ILE A 221 -0.31 12.25 -3.95
CA ILE A 221 0.29 13.11 -2.94
C ILE A 221 -0.69 14.21 -2.54
N SER A 222 -0.89 14.33 -1.23
CA SER A 222 -1.47 15.48 -0.57
C SER A 222 -0.33 16.37 -0.08
N LEU A 223 -0.24 17.60 -0.57
CA LEU A 223 0.73 18.60 -0.13
C LEU A 223 0.04 19.63 0.76
N LYS A 224 0.54 19.81 1.99
CA LYS A 224 -0.02 20.77 2.95
C LYS A 224 1.07 21.68 3.49
N GLN A 225 0.67 22.92 3.74
CA GLN A 225 1.47 23.88 4.48
C GLN A 225 1.37 23.59 5.99
N GLU A 226 2.39 23.89 6.79
CA GLU A 226 2.37 23.80 8.26
C GLU A 226 2.73 25.13 8.94
N ASP A 227 3.30 26.09 8.21
CA ASP A 227 3.79 27.39 8.70
C ASP A 227 2.85 28.56 8.32
N PHE A 228 1.54 28.32 8.26
CA PHE A 228 0.51 29.30 7.86
C PHE A 228 0.54 30.60 8.67
N ALA A 229 1.03 30.55 9.90
CA ALA A 229 1.11 31.71 10.79
C ALA A 229 2.19 32.72 10.37
N THR A 230 3.23 32.27 9.67
CA THR A 230 4.40 33.09 9.32
C THR A 230 4.58 33.25 7.81
N THR A 231 4.12 32.28 7.02
CA THR A 231 4.33 32.25 5.58
C THR A 231 3.00 32.41 4.84
N PRO A 232 2.83 33.45 4.00
CA PRO A 232 1.64 33.59 3.17
C PRO A 232 1.49 32.41 2.20
N ALA A 233 0.26 31.91 2.02
CA ALA A 233 -0.03 30.77 1.15
C ALA A 233 0.48 30.94 -0.29
N VAL A 234 0.50 32.16 -0.81
CA VAL A 234 1.03 32.47 -2.15
C VAL A 234 2.53 32.20 -2.23
N ALA A 235 3.31 32.57 -1.20
CA ALA A 235 4.74 32.32 -1.15
C ALA A 235 5.04 30.82 -1.03
N PHE A 236 4.29 30.12 -0.17
CA PHE A 236 4.39 28.67 -0.04
C PHE A 236 4.06 27.96 -1.36
N SER A 237 2.95 28.31 -2.01
CA SER A 237 2.56 27.72 -3.30
C SER A 237 3.61 27.98 -4.39
N ALA A 238 4.20 29.18 -4.43
CA ALA A 238 5.24 29.51 -5.38
C ALA A 238 6.51 28.69 -5.13
N ALA A 239 6.91 28.51 -3.87
CA ALA A 239 8.04 27.65 -3.50
C ALA A 239 7.79 26.19 -3.86
N VAL A 240 6.58 25.67 -3.58
CA VAL A 240 6.20 24.29 -3.95
C VAL A 240 6.31 24.10 -5.45
N HIS A 241 5.72 25.00 -6.23
CA HIS A 241 5.81 24.95 -7.69
C HIS A 241 7.26 25.03 -8.17
N ALA A 242 8.07 25.94 -7.63
CA ALA A 242 9.47 26.07 -8.02
C ALA A 242 10.26 24.78 -7.76
N GLU A 243 10.11 24.19 -6.58
CA GLU A 243 10.78 22.94 -6.19
C GLU A 243 10.28 21.71 -6.96
N MET A 244 8.98 21.66 -7.31
CA MET A 244 8.42 20.61 -8.16
C MET A 244 9.02 20.63 -9.58
N PHE A 245 9.30 21.83 -10.12
CA PHE A 245 9.83 22.01 -11.47
C PHE A 245 11.35 21.82 -11.54
N SER A 246 12.07 22.25 -10.51
CA SER A 246 13.54 22.13 -10.44
C SER A 246 14.01 20.77 -9.91
N GLY A 247 13.13 20.02 -9.24
CA GLY A 247 13.46 18.74 -8.64
C GLY A 247 13.58 17.58 -9.61
N PRO A 248 14.01 16.40 -9.13
CA PRO A 248 14.17 15.20 -9.94
C PRO A 248 12.90 14.81 -10.69
N GLY A 249 13.02 14.54 -11.98
CA GLY A 249 11.90 14.28 -12.88
C GLY A 249 11.16 15.52 -13.41
N GLY A 250 11.37 16.69 -12.79
CA GLY A 250 10.85 17.98 -13.23
C GLY A 250 9.33 17.99 -13.45
N PRO A 251 8.82 18.83 -14.37
CA PRO A 251 7.38 18.90 -14.65
C PRO A 251 6.81 17.59 -15.20
N ASP A 252 7.65 16.78 -15.86
CA ASP A 252 7.28 15.48 -16.41
C ASP A 252 7.03 14.44 -15.32
N MET A 253 7.33 14.69 -14.04
CA MET A 253 6.96 13.79 -12.95
C MET A 253 5.46 13.88 -12.60
N TRP A 254 4.78 14.94 -12.98
CA TRP A 254 3.46 15.30 -12.47
C TRP A 254 2.35 15.10 -13.49
N PHE A 255 1.16 14.71 -13.01
CA PHE A 255 -0.02 14.57 -13.85
C PHE A 255 -0.81 15.89 -13.92
N TRP A 256 -0.82 16.53 -15.09
CA TRP A 256 -1.40 17.87 -15.27
C TRP A 256 -2.80 17.88 -15.91
N ARG A 257 -3.32 16.74 -16.37
CA ARG A 257 -4.60 16.70 -17.10
C ARG A 257 -5.78 16.73 -16.12
N THR A 258 -6.84 17.45 -16.49
CA THR A 258 -8.10 17.44 -15.74
C THR A 258 -8.90 16.16 -16.02
N GLY A 259 -9.54 15.59 -15.00
CA GLY A 259 -10.38 14.38 -15.10
C GLY A 259 -10.02 13.31 -14.07
N PHE A 260 -10.73 12.17 -14.08
CA PHE A 260 -10.40 11.00 -13.25
C PHE A 260 -9.36 10.13 -13.97
N PRO A 261 -8.08 10.16 -13.57
CA PRO A 261 -7.08 9.36 -14.27
C PRO A 261 -7.30 7.86 -14.04
N CYS A 262 -6.98 7.07 -15.05
CA CYS A 262 -6.68 5.65 -14.84
C CYS A 262 -5.23 5.51 -14.37
N TRP A 263 -4.95 4.51 -13.52
CA TRP A 263 -3.64 4.41 -12.88
C TRP A 263 -2.50 4.26 -13.91
N ALA A 264 -2.70 3.55 -15.02
CA ALA A 264 -1.65 3.37 -16.02
C ALA A 264 -1.34 4.63 -16.83
N ARG A 265 -2.24 5.62 -16.85
CA ARG A 265 -1.94 6.96 -17.37
C ARG A 265 -1.18 7.81 -16.37
N CYS A 266 -1.18 7.41 -15.09
CA CYS A 266 -0.35 8.01 -14.06
C CYS A 266 0.98 7.27 -13.82
N ALA A 267 1.14 6.07 -14.36
CA ALA A 267 2.39 5.32 -14.27
C ALA A 267 3.41 5.80 -15.32
N VAL A 268 4.69 5.76 -14.98
CA VAL A 268 5.79 6.11 -15.90
C VAL A 268 5.84 5.11 -17.05
N ARG A 269 5.21 5.43 -18.18
CA ARG A 269 5.27 4.57 -19.38
C ARG A 269 6.55 4.89 -20.17
N ARG A 270 7.65 4.19 -19.87
CA ARG A 270 8.80 4.15 -20.78
C ARG A 270 8.41 3.38 -22.05
N SER A 271 8.14 4.08 -23.16
CA SER A 271 8.83 3.70 -24.39
C SER A 271 10.29 4.08 -24.18
N CYS A 272 11.25 3.25 -24.60
CA CYS A 272 12.68 3.59 -24.59
C CYS A 272 12.99 4.72 -25.58
N SER A 273 12.43 5.91 -25.37
CA SER A 273 12.80 7.21 -25.91
C SER A 273 11.76 8.22 -25.41
N ALA A 274 12.19 9.16 -24.57
CA ALA A 274 11.41 10.23 -23.93
C ALA A 274 10.42 9.79 -22.84
N ALA A 275 10.69 10.23 -21.61
CA ALA A 275 9.92 9.93 -20.41
C ALA A 275 8.81 10.97 -20.18
N SER A 276 7.60 10.49 -19.89
CA SER A 276 6.64 11.23 -19.08
C SER A 276 6.33 10.34 -17.88
N ALA A 277 6.63 10.85 -16.69
CA ALA A 277 6.23 10.27 -15.43
C ALA A 277 4.88 10.87 -15.00
N ALA A 278 4.21 10.27 -14.02
CA ALA A 278 3.00 10.90 -13.52
C ALA A 278 2.78 10.65 -12.03
N LEU A 279 2.18 11.67 -11.44
CA LEU A 279 1.89 11.82 -10.03
C LEU A 279 0.54 12.51 -9.95
N ALA A 280 -0.46 11.85 -9.37
CA ALA A 280 -1.78 12.45 -9.24
C ALA A 280 -1.81 13.36 -8.01
N THR A 281 -1.80 14.67 -8.24
CA THR A 281 -1.98 15.66 -7.16
C THR A 281 -3.47 15.79 -6.85
N VAL A 282 -3.87 15.49 -5.61
CA VAL A 282 -5.22 15.75 -5.12
C VAL A 282 -5.15 16.85 -4.06
N GLY A 283 -5.29 18.10 -4.50
CA GLY A 283 -5.69 19.29 -3.72
C GLY A 283 -4.74 19.80 -2.61
N MET A 284 -4.38 21.08 -2.68
CA MET A 284 -4.04 21.86 -1.48
C MET A 284 -5.33 22.06 -0.67
N ALA A 285 -5.47 21.32 0.43
CA ALA A 285 -6.59 21.50 1.33
C ALA A 285 -6.17 22.42 2.48
N ASP A 286 -6.80 23.59 2.56
CA ASP A 286 -6.80 24.40 3.77
C ASP A 286 -7.50 23.63 4.89
N SER A 287 -7.03 23.81 6.12
CA SER A 287 -7.38 22.98 7.26
C SER A 287 -8.88 23.09 7.63
N LYS A 288 -9.72 22.20 7.07
CA LYS A 288 -10.94 21.57 7.64
C LYS A 288 -11.80 20.99 6.49
N ALA A 289 -12.03 19.68 6.55
CA ALA A 289 -12.93 18.89 5.69
C ALA A 289 -12.56 18.79 4.20
N LEU A 290 -12.65 17.56 3.68
CA LEU A 290 -12.60 17.25 2.25
C LEU A 290 -13.90 17.78 1.63
N GLU A 291 -13.89 19.02 1.13
CA GLU A 291 -15.02 19.58 0.40
C GLU A 291 -14.59 19.92 -1.03
N PHE A 292 -15.08 19.14 -1.98
CA PHE A 292 -14.95 19.43 -3.40
C PHE A 292 -15.88 20.59 -3.76
N THR A 293 -15.34 21.80 -3.91
CA THR A 293 -16.08 22.91 -4.53
C THR A 293 -15.21 23.66 -5.53
N LEU A 294 -15.41 23.37 -6.82
CA LEU A 294 -14.96 24.22 -7.92
C LEU A 294 -15.98 25.37 -8.08
N ARG A 295 -15.72 26.53 -7.46
CA ARG A 295 -16.36 27.78 -7.89
C ARG A 295 -15.43 28.50 -8.87
N HIS A 296 -15.68 28.33 -10.17
CA HIS A 296 -15.15 29.23 -11.19
C HIS A 296 -15.97 30.52 -11.19
N GLY A 297 -15.38 31.60 -10.69
CA GLY A 297 -15.80 32.96 -10.99
C GLY A 297 -15.31 33.31 -12.40
N LEU A 298 -16.22 33.28 -13.37
CA LEU A 298 -16.05 33.96 -14.65
C LEU A 298 -17.27 34.86 -14.84
N THR A 299 -17.11 36.12 -14.44
CA THR A 299 -18.02 37.21 -14.79
C THR A 299 -17.84 37.49 -16.29
N ALA A 300 -18.64 36.84 -17.13
CA ALA A 300 -18.78 37.24 -18.51
C ALA A 300 -19.72 38.45 -18.58
N GLN A 301 -19.17 39.66 -18.69
CA GLN A 301 -19.90 40.83 -19.15
C GLN A 301 -20.38 40.56 -20.58
N ARG A 302 -21.67 40.29 -20.72
CA ARG A 302 -22.34 40.17 -22.02
C ARG A 302 -22.80 41.56 -22.43
N THR A 303 -22.11 42.16 -23.38
CA THR A 303 -22.56 43.36 -24.09
C THR A 303 -23.84 43.02 -24.86
N ALA A 304 -24.96 43.60 -24.45
CA ALA A 304 -26.22 43.52 -25.19
C ALA A 304 -26.23 44.59 -26.28
N SER A 305 -26.11 44.17 -27.53
CA SER A 305 -26.43 45.00 -28.70
C SER A 305 -27.94 45.23 -28.76
N ARG A 306 -28.34 46.51 -28.78
CA ARG A 306 -29.73 46.93 -29.04
C ARG A 306 -30.07 46.69 -30.51
N GLY A 307 -30.90 45.69 -30.77
CA GLY A 307 -31.63 45.53 -32.02
C GLY A 307 -33.04 46.08 -31.88
N THR A 308 -33.29 47.27 -32.42
CA THR A 308 -34.61 47.84 -32.65
C THR A 308 -35.30 47.09 -33.79
N ALA A 309 -36.43 46.45 -33.52
CA ALA A 309 -37.37 46.00 -34.55
C ALA A 309 -38.71 46.74 -34.37
N ARG A 310 -39.10 47.45 -35.43
CA ARG A 310 -40.30 48.25 -35.60
C ARG A 310 -41.28 47.46 -36.47
N THR A 311 -42.57 47.83 -36.42
CA THR A 311 -43.74 47.38 -37.22
C THR A 311 -44.46 46.15 -36.65
N ARG A 312 -45.79 46.14 -36.49
CA ARG A 312 -46.89 46.96 -37.02
C ARG A 312 -47.80 47.49 -35.91
#